data_AF-A0A3P7LWX5-F1
#
_entry.id   AF-A0A3P7LWX5-F1
#
_cell.length_a   1.000
_cell.length_b   1.000
_cell.length_c   1.000
_cell.angle_alpha   90.00
_cell.angle_beta   90.00
_cell.angle_gamma   90.00
#
_symmetry.space_group_name_H-M   'P 1'
#
loop_
_entity.id
_entity.type
_entity.pdbx_description
1 polymer ?
#
loop_
_entity_poly.entity_id
_entity_poly.type
_entity_poly.pdbx_seq_one_letter_code
_entity_poly.pdbx_strand_id
1 'polypeptide(L)'
;MPPLTVFCGFHSASNKLLAANRPSEPRQFYRRPLPAFCIPFATPEGRQLFKEALDMGFMEAYFDLAPQLRTQVQPSYCGLSALVMVLNSFEMDPGRVWKAPWRWYHEDMLTCCISPEALAHGIVLE
;
A
#
# COMPACT_ATOMS: atom_id res chain seq x y z
N MET A 1 -49.10 42.63 -21.61
CA MET A 1 -48.08 42.01 -22.48
C MET A 1 -48.53 40.59 -22.85
N PRO A 2 -49.03 40.38 -24.08
CA PRO A 2 -49.10 39.06 -24.71
C PRO A 2 -48.18 39.06 -25.97
N PRO A 3 -48.22 38.08 -26.89
CA PRO A 3 -47.16 37.06 -27.04
C PRO A 3 -46.51 37.04 -28.44
N LEU A 4 -45.44 36.27 -28.63
CA LEU A 4 -45.03 35.79 -29.96
C LEU A 4 -44.56 34.33 -29.89
N THR A 5 -44.95 33.61 -30.93
CA THR A 5 -44.95 32.16 -31.08
C THR A 5 -43.90 31.74 -32.13
N VAL A 6 -43.28 30.56 -31.92
CA VAL A 6 -42.74 29.58 -32.89
C VAL A 6 -41.51 29.95 -33.76
N PHE A 7 -40.47 29.10 -33.74
CA PHE A 7 -39.91 28.27 -34.85
C PHE A 7 -38.60 27.61 -34.34
N CYS A 8 -38.57 26.29 -34.09
CA CYS A 8 -38.26 25.17 -34.99
C CYS A 8 -36.76 24.86 -35.14
N GLY A 9 -36.36 23.70 -34.57
CA GLY A 9 -35.43 22.71 -35.14
C GLY A 9 -34.02 23.13 -35.58
N PHE A 10 -33.02 22.64 -34.86
CA PHE A 10 -31.83 22.04 -35.49
C PHE A 10 -31.51 20.69 -34.84
N HIS A 11 -31.71 19.63 -35.61
CA HIS A 11 -31.04 18.35 -35.41
C HIS A 11 -29.52 18.60 -35.47
N SER A 12 -28.78 18.21 -34.44
CA SER A 12 -27.36 17.87 -34.60
C SER A 12 -27.15 16.47 -34.06
N ALA A 13 -27.38 15.50 -34.94
CA ALA A 13 -26.85 14.16 -34.82
C ALA A 13 -25.33 14.23 -35.04
N SER A 14 -24.56 14.46 -33.98
CA SER A 14 -23.15 14.02 -33.95
C SER A 14 -22.56 14.17 -32.56
N ASN A 15 -22.81 13.19 -31.68
CA ASN A 15 -21.99 12.99 -30.49
C ASN A 15 -21.76 11.51 -30.13
N LYS A 16 -22.02 10.60 -31.08
CA LYS A 16 -21.77 9.16 -30.90
C LYS A 16 -20.43 8.68 -31.48
N LEU A 17 -19.66 9.56 -32.14
CA LEU A 17 -18.43 9.18 -32.86
C LEU A 17 -17.11 9.50 -32.13
N LEU A 18 -17.14 10.13 -30.95
CA LEU A 18 -15.93 10.47 -30.17
C LEU A 18 -15.71 9.58 -28.93
N ALA A 19 -16.61 8.64 -28.63
CA ALA A 19 -16.52 7.78 -27.45
C ALA A 19 -15.66 6.51 -27.65
N ALA A 20 -15.19 6.24 -28.87
CA ALA A 20 -14.67 4.92 -29.25
C ALA A 20 -13.18 4.68 -28.96
N ASN A 21 -12.46 5.59 -28.31
CA ASN A 21 -11.01 5.42 -28.14
C ASN A 21 -10.41 6.05 -26.89
N ARG A 22 -11.13 6.06 -25.76
CA ARG A 22 -10.50 6.38 -24.46
C ARG A 22 -9.68 5.14 -24.05
N PRO A 23 -8.36 5.27 -23.79
CA PRO A 23 -7.62 4.20 -23.13
C PRO A 23 -8.37 3.82 -21.85
N SER A 24 -8.57 2.52 -21.60
CA SER A 24 -9.16 2.10 -20.33
C SER A 24 -8.25 2.61 -19.22
N GLU A 25 -8.78 3.48 -18.36
CA GLU A 25 -8.06 3.97 -17.19
C GLU A 25 -7.44 2.77 -16.45
N PRO A 26 -6.17 2.85 -16.03
CA PRO A 26 -5.54 1.78 -15.27
C PRO A 26 -6.42 1.40 -14.08
N ARG A 27 -6.63 0.10 -13.87
CA ARG A 27 -7.44 -0.39 -12.76
C ARG A 27 -6.78 -0.01 -11.43
N GLN A 28 -7.24 1.08 -10.82
CA GLN A 28 -6.84 1.52 -9.48
C GLN A 28 -7.86 1.11 -8.42
N PHE A 29 -7.42 0.95 -7.17
CA PHE A 29 -8.29 0.74 -6.01
C PHE A 29 -7.72 1.45 -4.78
N TYR A 30 -8.58 2.06 -3.96
CA TYR A 30 -8.17 2.72 -2.71
C TYR A 30 -7.88 1.69 -1.60
N ARG A 31 -8.71 0.65 -1.48
CA ARG A 31 -8.55 -0.47 -0.53
C ARG A 31 -9.44 -1.65 -0.90
N ARG A 32 -9.20 -2.82 -0.30
CA ARG A 32 -10.11 -3.97 -0.34
C ARG A 32 -10.88 -4.08 0.97
N PRO A 33 -12.15 -4.53 0.96
CA PRO A 33 -12.86 -4.85 2.19
C PRO A 33 -12.13 -6.00 2.89
N LEU A 34 -12.11 -5.95 4.22
CA LEU A 34 -11.58 -7.04 5.03
C LEU A 34 -12.53 -8.24 4.93
N PRO A 35 -12.03 -9.49 4.77
CA PRO A 35 -12.88 -10.68 4.80
C PRO A 35 -13.67 -10.78 6.13
N ALA A 36 -14.87 -11.37 6.08
CA ALA A 36 -15.77 -11.44 7.24
C ALA A 36 -15.21 -12.21 8.45
N PHE A 37 -14.22 -13.08 8.23
CA PHE A 37 -13.56 -13.87 9.26
C PHE A 37 -12.33 -13.17 9.89
N CYS A 38 -12.04 -11.92 9.50
CA CYS A 38 -10.93 -11.14 10.05
C CYS A 38 -11.45 -9.98 10.90
N ILE A 39 -10.79 -9.72 12.02
CA ILE A 39 -11.10 -8.61 12.93
C ILE A 39 -10.10 -7.47 12.63
N PRO A 40 -10.54 -6.25 12.28
CA PRO A 40 -9.62 -5.14 12.06
C PRO A 40 -8.91 -4.75 13.37
N PHE A 41 -7.59 -4.62 13.33
CA PHE A 41 -6.74 -4.35 14.51
C PHE A 41 -7.19 -3.12 15.34
N ALA A 42 -7.64 -2.06 14.67
CA ALA A 42 -8.01 -0.80 15.31
C ALA A 42 -9.45 -0.76 15.89
N THR A 43 -10.22 -1.85 15.88
CA THR A 43 -11.54 -1.91 16.54
C THR A 43 -11.38 -2.13 18.05
N PRO A 44 -12.43 -1.88 18.86
CA PRO A 44 -12.41 -2.26 20.28
C PRO A 44 -12.08 -3.73 20.51
N GLU A 45 -12.65 -4.61 19.69
CA GLU A 45 -12.39 -6.06 19.72
C GLU A 45 -10.94 -6.40 19.34
N GLY A 46 -10.41 -5.83 18.25
CA GLY A 46 -9.02 -6.05 17.84
C GLY A 46 -8.01 -5.57 18.88
N ARG A 47 -8.27 -4.43 19.51
CA ARG A 47 -7.44 -3.93 20.63
C ARG A 47 -7.54 -4.82 21.86
N GLN A 48 -8.70 -5.40 22.15
CA GLN A 48 -8.87 -6.30 23.27
C GLN A 48 -8.08 -7.60 23.06
N LEU A 49 -8.16 -8.20 21.86
CA LEU A 49 -7.36 -9.37 21.49
C LEU A 49 -5.85 -9.11 21.60
N PHE A 50 -5.40 -7.94 21.14
CA PHE A 50 -3.99 -7.55 21.27
C PHE A 50 -3.55 -7.44 22.73
N LYS A 51 -4.37 -6.79 23.60
CA LYS A 51 -4.08 -6.67 25.03
C LYS A 51 -4.00 -8.03 25.70
N GLU A 52 -4.94 -8.93 25.43
CA GLU A 52 -4.92 -10.28 25.99
C GLU A 52 -3.67 -11.05 25.56
N ALA A 53 -3.29 -10.98 24.28
CA ALA A 53 -2.07 -11.61 23.79
C ALA A 53 -0.79 -11.00 24.39
N LEU A 54 -0.81 -9.69 24.65
CA LEU A 54 0.27 -8.98 25.33
C LEU A 54 0.38 -9.38 26.80
N ASP A 55 -0.73 -9.42 27.54
CA ASP A 55 -0.76 -9.82 28.95
C ASP A 55 -0.30 -11.29 29.14
N MET A 56 -0.49 -12.13 28.12
CA MET A 56 0.04 -13.51 28.08
C MET A 56 1.52 -13.61 27.69
N GLY A 57 2.18 -12.51 27.32
CA GLY A 57 3.59 -12.47 26.91
C GLY A 57 3.85 -12.94 25.47
N PHE A 58 2.83 -13.06 24.62
CA PHE A 58 2.99 -13.50 23.22
C PHE A 58 3.22 -12.35 22.23
N MET A 59 3.18 -11.09 22.68
CA MET A 59 3.29 -9.90 21.82
C MET A 59 4.48 -8.99 22.16
N GLU A 60 5.47 -9.47 22.93
CA GLU A 60 6.62 -8.64 23.36
C GLU A 60 7.38 -8.01 22.18
N ALA A 61 7.58 -8.77 21.09
CA ALA A 61 8.26 -8.27 19.89
C ALA A 61 7.53 -7.09 19.20
N TYR A 62 6.27 -6.83 19.53
CA TYR A 62 5.55 -5.67 19.01
C TYR A 62 6.25 -4.36 19.37
N PHE A 63 6.84 -4.26 20.55
CA PHE A 63 7.47 -3.01 21.00
C PHE A 63 8.73 -2.65 20.21
N ASP A 64 9.45 -3.65 19.70
CA ASP A 64 10.62 -3.42 18.84
C ASP A 64 10.20 -3.16 17.39
N LEU A 65 9.17 -3.89 16.91
CA LEU A 65 8.67 -3.81 15.54
C LEU A 65 7.86 -2.53 15.25
N ALA A 66 7.05 -2.07 16.21
CA ALA A 66 6.13 -0.95 16.01
C ALA A 66 6.86 0.36 15.65
N PRO A 67 7.98 0.74 16.29
CA PRO A 67 8.80 1.88 15.88
C PRO A 67 9.34 1.79 14.44
N GLN A 68 9.47 0.58 13.90
CA GLN A 68 9.99 0.34 12.55
C GLN A 68 8.89 0.22 11.49
N LEU A 69 7.62 0.27 11.88
CA LEU A 69 6.49 0.06 10.99
C LEU A 69 6.52 1.03 9.81
N ARG A 70 6.47 0.46 8.60
CA ARG A 70 6.57 1.21 7.35
C ARG A 70 5.71 0.60 6.25
N THR A 71 5.28 1.45 5.33
CA THR A 71 4.65 1.02 4.08
C THR A 71 5.72 0.67 3.06
N GLN A 72 5.54 -0.45 2.36
CA GLN A 72 6.40 -0.84 1.25
C GLN A 72 6.45 0.21 0.13
N VAL A 73 7.65 0.53 -0.35
CA VAL A 73 7.84 1.55 -1.40
C VAL A 73 7.29 1.09 -2.75
N GLN A 74 7.38 -0.20 -3.05
CA GLN A 74 6.82 -0.80 -4.26
C GLN A 74 5.83 -1.92 -3.92
N PRO A 75 4.81 -2.19 -4.75
CA PRO A 75 3.84 -3.28 -4.52
C PRO A 75 4.44 -4.68 -4.36
N SER A 76 5.62 -4.93 -4.93
CA SER A 76 6.37 -6.19 -4.83
C SER A 76 7.31 -6.27 -3.62
N TYR A 77 7.52 -5.18 -2.88
CA TYR A 77 8.57 -5.09 -1.85
C TYR A 77 8.11 -5.48 -0.44
N CYS A 78 6.99 -6.19 -0.28
CA CYS A 78 6.51 -6.60 1.04
C CYS A 78 7.57 -7.37 1.85
N GLY A 79 8.31 -8.28 1.20
CA GLY A 79 9.39 -9.02 1.83
C GLY A 79 10.60 -8.15 2.21
N LEU A 80 10.98 -7.19 1.36
CA LEU A 80 12.07 -6.26 1.67
C LEU A 80 11.69 -5.33 2.82
N SER A 81 10.46 -4.82 2.82
CA SER A 81 9.91 -4.02 3.91
C SER A 81 9.92 -4.76 5.25
N ALA A 82 9.46 -6.01 5.25
CA ALA A 82 9.48 -6.84 6.45
C ALA A 82 10.92 -7.06 6.95
N LEU A 83 11.87 -7.34 6.05
CA LEU A 83 13.27 -7.52 6.43
C LEU A 83 13.89 -6.23 6.97
N VAL A 84 13.61 -5.07 6.37
CA VAL A 84 14.02 -3.75 6.90
C VAL A 84 13.48 -3.54 8.31
N MET A 85 12.20 -3.84 8.56
CA MET A 85 11.60 -3.72 9.90
C MET A 85 12.35 -4.58 10.91
N VAL A 86 12.61 -5.85 10.58
CA VAL A 86 13.31 -6.79 11.46
C VAL A 86 14.75 -6.35 11.73
N LEU A 87 15.51 -5.99 10.69
CA LEU A 87 16.90 -5.55 10.84
C LEU A 87 17.03 -4.28 11.70
N ASN A 88 16.13 -3.32 11.51
CA ASN A 88 16.09 -2.11 12.33
C ASN A 88 15.61 -2.38 13.77
N SER A 89 14.72 -3.35 13.98
CA SER A 89 14.28 -3.75 15.32
C SER A 89 15.41 -4.39 16.13
N PHE A 90 16.33 -5.07 15.45
CA PHE A 90 17.58 -5.56 16.05
C PHE A 90 18.67 -4.47 16.18
N GLU A 91 18.37 -3.22 15.82
CA GLU A 91 19.34 -2.10 15.82
C GLU A 91 20.63 -2.42 15.04
N MET A 92 20.51 -3.24 13.99
CA MET A 92 21.64 -3.63 13.16
C MET A 92 22.15 -2.42 12.35
N ASP A 93 23.44 -2.15 12.45
CA ASP A 93 24.06 -1.08 11.68
C ASP A 93 24.23 -1.51 10.20
N PRO A 94 23.59 -0.81 9.23
CA PRO A 94 23.74 -1.15 7.82
C PRO A 94 25.15 -0.85 7.27
N GLY A 95 26.02 -0.18 8.03
CA GLY A 95 27.39 0.14 7.63
C GLY A 95 27.48 1.20 6.52
N ARG A 96 26.34 1.77 6.10
CA ARG A 96 26.22 2.75 5.02
C ARG A 96 25.12 3.75 5.33
N VAL A 97 25.27 4.96 4.80
CA VAL A 97 24.31 6.05 5.01
C VAL A 97 23.03 5.80 4.21
N TRP A 98 21.87 5.95 4.87
CA TRP A 98 20.59 6.03 4.19
C TRP A 98 20.31 7.46 3.74
N LYS A 99 20.26 8.38 4.71
CA LYS A 99 20.04 9.81 4.51
C LYS A 99 20.92 10.54 5.51
N ALA A 100 21.90 11.32 5.08
CA ALA A 100 22.87 11.92 5.98
C ALA A 100 22.17 12.73 7.12
N PRO A 101 22.61 12.60 8.39
CA PRO A 101 23.71 11.77 8.91
C PRO A 101 23.31 10.31 9.28
N TRP A 102 22.10 9.89 8.96
CA TRP A 102 21.47 8.66 9.44
C TRP A 102 21.92 7.40 8.69
N ARG A 103 22.26 6.38 9.48
CA ARG A 103 22.45 4.99 9.05
C ARG A 103 21.29 4.17 9.59
N TRP A 104 20.39 3.77 8.70
CA TRP A 104 19.18 3.02 9.03
C TRP A 104 18.82 2.17 7.82
N TYR A 105 18.30 0.95 7.99
CA TYR A 105 17.94 0.15 6.83
C TYR A 105 16.80 0.77 6.04
N HIS A 106 16.90 0.67 4.72
CA HIS A 106 15.89 1.05 3.74
C HIS A 106 15.81 -0.03 2.66
N GLU A 107 14.66 -0.16 1.98
CA GLU A 107 14.45 -1.20 0.95
C GLU A 107 15.50 -1.15 -0.17
N ASP A 108 15.87 0.06 -0.61
CA ASP A 108 16.91 0.25 -1.63
C ASP A 108 18.29 -0.30 -1.22
N MET A 109 18.48 -0.59 0.07
CA MET A 109 19.70 -1.25 0.55
C MET A 109 19.75 -2.74 0.31
N LEU A 110 18.60 -3.37 0.06
CA LEU A 110 18.44 -4.80 -0.04
C LEU A 110 18.27 -5.26 -1.49
N THR A 111 18.44 -4.38 -2.49
CA THR A 111 18.17 -4.68 -3.92
C THR A 111 19.37 -5.19 -4.71
N CYS A 112 20.60 -5.13 -4.18
CA CYS A 112 21.84 -5.43 -4.93
C CYS A 112 21.94 -6.84 -5.52
N CYS A 113 21.21 -7.76 -4.89
CA CYS A 113 21.54 -9.18 -4.91
C CYS A 113 20.27 -10.03 -5.08
N ILE A 114 19.21 -9.38 -5.56
CA ILE A 114 17.89 -9.96 -5.83
C ILE A 114 17.68 -9.91 -7.34
N SER A 115 17.12 -10.98 -7.91
CA SER A 115 16.86 -11.02 -9.35
C SER A 115 15.86 -9.92 -9.76
N PRO A 116 15.94 -9.39 -11.00
CA PRO A 116 14.95 -8.46 -11.50
C PRO A 116 13.51 -9.00 -11.43
N GLU A 117 13.36 -10.32 -11.63
CA GLU A 117 12.08 -11.01 -11.50
C GLU A 117 11.52 -10.92 -10.08
N ALA A 118 12.34 -11.22 -9.07
CA ALA A 118 11.93 -11.12 -7.67
C ALA A 118 11.65 -9.66 -7.24
N LEU A 119 12.38 -8.68 -7.78
CA LEU A 119 12.05 -7.27 -7.56
C LEU A 119 10.72 -6.87 -8.22
N ALA A 120 10.34 -7.49 -9.35
CA ALA A 120 9.09 -7.21 -10.05
C ALA A 120 7.88 -7.92 -9.45
N HIS A 121 8.05 -9.15 -8.94
CA HIS A 121 6.96 -10.03 -8.54
C HIS A 121 6.92 -10.38 -7.05
N GLY A 122 7.96 -10.00 -6.30
CA GLY A 122 8.14 -10.34 -4.90
C GLY A 122 9.10 -11.50 -4.70
N ILE A 123 9.66 -11.57 -3.50
CA ILE A 123 10.51 -12.69 -3.05
C ILE A 123 9.66 -13.83 -2.49
N VAL A 124 10.11 -15.07 -2.67
CA VAL A 124 9.48 -16.28 -2.15
C VAL A 124 10.34 -16.90 -1.04
N LEU A 125 9.72 -17.72 -0.18
CA LEU A 125 10.45 -18.56 0.76
C LEU A 125 10.97 -19.79 0.01
N GLU A 126 12.25 -20.14 0.24
CA GLU A 126 12.85 -21.40 -0.23
C GLU A 126 12.51 -22.58 0.69
#